data_AF-A0A2G9XIE7-F1
#
_entry.id   AF-A0A2G9XIE7-F1
#
_cell.length_a   1.000
_cell.length_b   1.000
_cell.length_c   1.000
_cell.angle_alpha   90.00
_cell.angle_beta   90.00
_cell.angle_gamma   90.00
#
_symmetry.space_group_name_H-M   'P 1'
#
loop_
_entity.id
_entity.type
_entity.pdbx_description
1 polymer ?
#
loop_
_entity_poly.entity_id
_entity_poly.type
_entity_poly.pdbx_seq_one_letter_code
_entity_poly.pdbx_strand_id
1 'polypeptide(L)' 'MTFFINRKLGIENVPTGVCQNCGEQYFKAEIVKEMEKSAHSKEKPKKIIEVPLKELRIAV' A
#
# COMPACT_ATOMS: atom_id res chain seq x y z
N MET A 1 -2.70 2.88 20.12
CA MET A 1 -2.71 2.98 18.66
C MET A 1 -3.74 1.98 18.14
N THR A 2 -4.98 2.43 17.95
CA THR A 2 -6.11 1.55 17.59
C THR A 2 -5.92 1.05 16.16
N PHE A 3 -5.81 -0.27 15.98
CA PHE A 3 -5.77 -0.91 14.67
C PHE A 3 -7.15 -0.80 14.03
N PHE A 4 -7.35 0.21 13.17
CA PHE A 4 -8.51 0.28 12.29
C PHE A 4 -8.34 -0.73 11.15
N ILE A 5 -9.05 -1.85 11.25
CA ILE A 5 -9.42 -2.67 10.08
C ILE A 5 -10.40 -1.83 9.27
N ASN A 6 -10.21 -1.71 7.94
CA ASN A 6 -11.30 -1.92 6.96
C ASN A 6 -10.95 -1.73 5.47
N ARG A 7 -9.75 -1.31 5.05
CA ARG A 7 -9.35 -1.47 3.63
C ARG A 7 -7.84 -1.39 3.42
N LYS A 8 -7.19 -2.54 3.26
CA LYS A 8 -5.83 -2.58 2.66
C LYS A 8 -6.01 -2.64 1.14
N LEU A 9 -5.61 -1.58 0.44
CA LEU A 9 -5.56 -1.55 -1.03
C LEU A 9 -4.10 -1.74 -1.46
N GLY A 10 -3.83 -2.85 -2.16
CA GLY A 10 -2.58 -3.01 -2.90
C GLY A 10 -2.72 -2.39 -4.29
N ILE A 11 -1.72 -1.62 -4.72
CA ILE A 11 -1.62 -1.11 -6.09
C ILE A 11 -0.45 -1.83 -6.75
N GLU A 12 -0.75 -2.62 -7.78
CA GLU A 12 0.25 -3.40 -8.51
C GLU A 12 0.84 -2.59 -9.68
N ASN A 13 2.06 -2.94 -10.09
CA ASN A 13 2.76 -2.34 -11.24
C ASN A 13 2.92 -0.81 -11.14
N VAL A 14 3.18 -0.27 -9.95
CA VAL A 14 3.45 1.16 -9.77
C VAL A 14 4.82 1.50 -10.35
N PRO A 15 4.91 2.37 -11.36
CA PRO A 15 6.18 2.79 -11.91
C PRO A 15 6.92 3.64 -10.87
N THR A 16 8.10 3.17 -10.46
CA THR A 16 8.94 3.82 -9.46
C THR A 16 10.38 3.92 -9.95
N GLY A 17 11.03 5.03 -9.62
CA GLY A 17 12.48 5.13 -9.74
C GLY A 17 13.12 4.59 -8.47
N VAL A 18 14.20 3.82 -8.59
CA VAL A 18 14.94 3.31 -7.43
C VAL A 18 16.37 3.84 -7.47
N CYS A 19 16.83 4.45 -6.38
CA CYS A 19 18.24 4.81 -6.25
C CYS A 19 19.08 3.54 -6.18
N GLN A 20 20.04 3.40 -7.11
CA GLN A 20 20.90 2.22 -7.18
C GLN A 20 21.88 2.11 -5.99
N ASN A 21 22.10 3.18 -5.24
CA ASN A 21 23.04 3.22 -4.12
C ASN A 21 22.38 2.90 -2.76
N CYS A 22 21.19 3.43 -2.48
CA CYS A 22 20.51 3.24 -1.20
C CYS A 22 19.20 2.44 -1.28
N GLY A 23 18.68 2.19 -2.48
CA GLY A 23 17.41 1.48 -2.68
C GLY A 23 16.16 2.33 -2.44
N GLU A 24 16.30 3.64 -2.19
CA GLU A 24 15.16 4.52 -1.97
C GLU A 24 14.29 4.63 -3.24
N GLN A 25 12.98 4.59 -3.03
CA GLN A 25 11.97 4.66 -4.08
C GLN A 25 11.46 6.09 -4.22
N TYR A 26 11.44 6.60 -5.45
CA TYR A 26 10.91 7.92 -5.77
C TYR A 26 9.79 7.80 -6.79
N PHE A 27 8.73 8.54 -6.54
CA PHE A 27 7.55 8.56 -7.39
C PHE A 27 7.42 9.94 -8.02
N LYS A 28 7.12 9.97 -9.32
CA LYS A 28 6.73 11.22 -9.96
C LYS A 28 5.41 11.71 -9.38
N ALA A 29 5.21 13.02 -9.32
CA ALA A 29 4.00 13.63 -8.77
C ALA A 29 2.71 13.10 -9.44
N GLU A 30 2.75 12.83 -10.75
CA GLU A 30 1.62 12.24 -11.49
C GLU A 30 1.23 10.85 -11.00
N ILE A 31 2.22 10.02 -10.64
CA ILE A 31 2.00 8.66 -10.13
C ILE A 31 1.40 8.72 -8.73
N VAL A 32 1.92 9.61 -7.87
CA VAL A 32 1.37 9.81 -6.52
C VAL A 32 -0.09 10.26 -6.59
N LYS A 33 -0.42 11.22 -7.46
CA LYS A 33 -1.82 11.67 -7.64
C LYS A 33 -2.75 10.54 -8.07
N GLU A 34 -2.29 9.66 -8.96
CA GLU A 34 -3.11 8.55 -9.43
C GLU A 34 -3.28 7.46 -8.34
N MET A 35 -2.23 7.22 -7.54
CA MET A 35 -2.32 6.36 -6.36
C MET A 35 -3.32 6.91 -5.33
N GLU A 36 -3.29 8.22 -5.07
CA GLU A 36 -4.24 8.87 -4.17
C GLU A 36 -5.68 8.78 -4.66
N LYS A 37 -5.92 9.01 -5.96
CA LYS A 37 -7.26 8.81 -6.55
C LYS A 37 -7.72 7.36 -6.40
N SER A 38 -6.83 6.40 -6.65
CA SER A 38 -7.13 4.96 -6.52
C SER A 38 -7.46 4.58 -5.08
N ALA A 39 -6.73 5.15 -4.11
CA ALA A 39 -6.98 4.95 -2.68
C ALA A 39 -8.35 5.50 -2.25
N HIS A 40 -8.73 6.68 -2.75
CA HIS A 40 -10.02 7.31 -2.44
C HIS A 40 -11.20 6.75 -3.26
N SER A 41 -10.91 6.09 -4.38
CA SER A 41 -11.94 5.48 -5.21
C SER A 41 -12.70 4.38 -4.46
N LYS A 42 -14.01 4.31 -4.68
CA LYS A 42 -14.87 3.20 -4.22
C LYS A 42 -14.97 2.08 -5.26
N GLU A 43 -14.15 2.14 -6.31
CA GLU A 43 -14.09 1.09 -7.31
C GLU A 43 -13.68 -0.25 -6.69
N LYS A 44 -14.28 -1.33 -7.19
CA LYS A 44 -13.97 -2.69 -6.71
C LYS A 44 -12.56 -3.06 -7.15
N PRO A 45 -11.71 -3.58 -6.24
CA PRO A 45 -10.37 -4.01 -6.61
C PRO A 45 -10.43 -5.16 -7.62
N LYS A 46 -9.47 -5.20 -8.54
CA LYS A 46 -9.38 -6.27 -9.56
C LYS A 46 -9.20 -7.65 -8.94
N LYS A 47 -8.54 -7.70 -7.79
CA LYS A 47 -8.26 -8.94 -7.05
C LYS A 47 -8.35 -8.67 -5.55
N ILE A 48 -8.91 -9.63 -4.82
CA ILE A 48 -8.89 -9.66 -3.37
C ILE A 48 -7.87 -10.73 -2.96
N ILE A 49 -6.96 -10.37 -2.06
CA ILE A 49 -5.99 -11.30 -1.47
C ILE A 49 -6.31 -11.49 0.00
N GLU A 50 -6.31 -12.74 0.45
CA GLU A 50 -6.42 -13.07 1.87
C GLU A 50 -5.04 -12.99 2.50
N VAL A 51 -4.90 -12.13 3.52
CA VAL A 51 -3.64 -11.95 4.23
C VAL A 51 -3.77 -12.58 5.62
N PRO A 52 -3.03 -13.66 5.93
CA PRO A 52 -3.08 -14.26 7.25
C PRO A 52 -2.52 -13.29 8.29
N LEU A 53 -3.28 -13.05 9.35
CA LEU A 53 -2.87 -12.20 10.47
C LEU A 53 -2.40 -13.07 11.62
N LYS A 54 -1.29 -12.69 12.27
CA LYS A 54 -0.84 -13.27 13.53
C LYS A 54 -0.92 -12.19 14.60
N GLU A 55 -1.53 -12.52 15.74
CA GLU A 55 -1.50 -11.65 16.91
C GLU A 55 -0.12 -11.70 17.55
N LEU A 56 0.50 -10.53 17.76
CA LEU A 56 1.72 -10.44 18.54
C LEU A 56 1.33 -10.23 20.00
N ARG A 57 1.59 -11.23 20.84
CA ARG A 57 1.50 -11.08 22.30
C ARG A 57 2.89 -10.84 22.84
N ILE A 58 3.18 -9.61 23.23
CA ILE A 58 4.37 -9.28 24.03
C ILE A 58 3.91 -9.38 25.48
N ALA A 59 4.46 -10.35 26.23
CA ALA A 59 4.36 -10.33 27.68
C ALA A 59 5.28 -9.21 28.18
N VAL A 60 4.69 -8.19 28.81
CA VAL A 60 5.41 -7.13 29.53
C VAL A 60 5.56 -7.56 30.97
#